data_AF-A0A963QC79-F1
#
_entry.id   AF-A0A963QC79-F1
#
_cell.length_a   1.000
_cell.length_b   1.000
_cell.length_c   1.000
_cell.angle_alpha   90.00
_cell.angle_beta   90.00
_cell.angle_gamma   90.00
#
_symmetry.space_group_name_H-M   'P 1'
#
loop_
_entity.id
_entity.type
_entity.pdbx_description
1 polymer ?
#
loop_
_entity_poly.entity_id
_entity_poly.type
_entity_poly.pdbx_seq_one_letter_code
_entity_poly.pdbx_strand_id
1 'polypeptide(L)'
;PGLVGREPWRNADMASFGYMEQIARGATSWFDPVLLNLRPELDGLLPYWIGAWFVQWGPAWISPVLLARLPFALMLAATLAATWYAVYNLASHPRAQPVAFAFGGEAHPTDYARAIGDGALLALIACLGLAQLSHEVTAYLAQLCFTALAFYGMAAIGHRLWAPASALACGLAGLVLSAAPSLAILFGAGAALLHFLAAEPGPAGRRRALRSAGVIALLTVLAAALASSLDLWQWRVLLSQDAGSKDWRSLARLLLWFTWPAWPLVLWTVWRWRRQLAMVPVSLHLVLPLWFAVVTIAATVTTKPADRTLLLALPALATLAAFALPTLRRSMAALIDWFTLLFF
;
A
#
# COMPACT_ATOMS: atom_id res chain seq x y z
N PRO A 1 -13.39 -17.79 3.74
CA PRO A 1 -13.11 -16.34 3.61
C PRO A 1 -14.26 -15.63 2.87
N GLY A 2 -14.67 -14.43 3.30
CA GLY A 2 -15.70 -13.67 2.58
C GLY A 2 -16.39 -12.61 3.44
N LEU A 3 -16.84 -11.53 2.80
CA LEU A 3 -17.45 -10.35 3.44
C LEU A 3 -18.98 -10.48 3.63
N VAL A 4 -19.64 -11.31 2.82
CA VAL A 4 -21.11 -11.44 2.79
C VAL A 4 -21.57 -12.71 3.51
N GLY A 5 -22.67 -12.62 4.27
CA GLY A 5 -23.33 -13.78 4.88
C GLY A 5 -22.58 -14.44 6.03
N ARG A 6 -21.62 -13.75 6.65
CA ARG A 6 -20.88 -14.25 7.82
C ARG A 6 -20.86 -13.24 8.96
N GLU A 7 -20.85 -13.74 10.18
CA GLU A 7 -20.56 -12.95 11.38
C GLU A 7 -19.07 -12.56 11.43
N PRO A 8 -18.69 -11.58 12.26
CA PRO A 8 -17.28 -11.23 12.45
C PRO A 8 -16.50 -12.39 13.07
N TRP A 9 -15.35 -12.73 12.49
CA TRP A 9 -14.75 -14.07 12.63
C TRP A 9 -13.46 -14.11 13.48
N ARG A 10 -12.90 -12.96 13.87
CA ARG A 10 -11.66 -12.85 14.69
C ARG A 10 -11.71 -11.65 15.65
N ASN A 11 -10.93 -11.69 16.73
CA ASN A 11 -10.92 -10.66 17.79
C ASN A 11 -10.83 -9.22 17.25
N ALA A 12 -9.94 -8.95 16.28
CA ALA A 12 -9.77 -7.61 15.71
C ALA A 12 -10.98 -7.16 14.86
N ASP A 13 -11.59 -8.08 14.10
CA ASP A 13 -12.78 -7.82 13.27
C ASP A 13 -14.01 -7.56 14.15
N MET A 14 -14.22 -8.39 15.18
CA MET A 14 -15.27 -8.21 16.19
C MET A 14 -15.11 -6.90 16.95
N ALA A 15 -13.90 -6.60 17.45
CA ALA A 15 -13.64 -5.40 18.23
C ALA A 15 -13.86 -4.14 17.38
N SER A 16 -13.34 -4.11 16.16
CA SER A 16 -13.50 -2.97 15.24
C SER A 16 -14.97 -2.72 14.91
N PHE A 17 -15.74 -3.76 14.60
CA PHE A 17 -17.19 -3.65 14.42
C PHE A 17 -17.88 -3.14 15.69
N GLY A 18 -17.51 -3.66 16.87
CA GLY A 18 -18.05 -3.21 18.15
C GLY A 18 -17.86 -1.71 18.39
N TYR A 19 -16.67 -1.17 18.11
CA TYR A 19 -16.43 0.28 18.20
C TYR A 19 -17.32 1.06 17.22
N MET A 20 -17.41 0.63 15.96
CA MET A 20 -18.26 1.27 14.94
C MET A 20 -19.73 1.29 15.37
N GLU A 21 -20.21 0.18 15.94
CA GLU A 21 -21.59 0.07 16.41
C GLU A 21 -21.86 0.96 17.64
N GLN A 22 -20.95 1.01 18.61
CA GLN A 22 -21.09 1.89 19.78
C GLN A 22 -21.12 3.37 19.38
N ILE A 23 -20.26 3.78 18.43
CA ILE A 23 -20.27 5.14 17.88
C ILE A 23 -21.60 5.38 17.15
N ALA A 24 -22.03 4.43 16.29
CA ALA A 24 -23.25 4.56 15.50
C ALA A 24 -24.50 4.74 16.38
N ARG A 25 -24.57 4.04 17.51
CA ARG A 25 -25.67 4.13 18.48
C ARG A 25 -25.58 5.36 19.40
N GLY A 26 -24.51 6.14 19.33
CA GLY A 26 -24.27 7.28 20.23
C GLY A 26 -23.94 6.88 21.67
N ALA A 27 -23.54 5.62 21.89
CA ALA A 27 -23.20 5.10 23.21
C ALA A 27 -21.77 5.47 23.64
N THR A 28 -20.93 5.90 22.70
CA THR A 28 -19.58 6.40 22.95
C THR A 28 -19.27 7.63 22.10
N SER A 29 -18.23 8.36 22.45
CA SER A 29 -17.79 9.55 21.70
C SER A 29 -17.18 9.16 20.36
N TRP A 30 -17.37 10.01 19.35
CA TRP A 30 -16.66 9.87 18.07
C TRP A 30 -15.15 10.06 18.21
N PHE A 31 -14.71 10.88 19.16
CA PHE A 31 -13.30 11.23 19.36
C PHE A 31 -12.61 10.39 20.44
N ASP A 32 -13.38 9.69 21.27
CA ASP A 32 -12.86 8.76 22.29
C ASP A 32 -13.77 7.53 22.33
N PRO A 33 -13.68 6.65 21.31
CA PRO A 33 -14.53 5.47 21.25
C PRO A 33 -14.11 4.44 22.30
N VAL A 34 -15.09 3.90 22.99
CA VAL A 34 -14.91 2.94 24.09
C VAL A 34 -15.85 1.76 23.90
N LEU A 35 -15.32 0.55 24.08
CA LEU A 35 -16.07 -0.70 24.08
C LEU A 35 -15.77 -1.45 25.38
N LEU A 36 -16.77 -1.60 26.26
CA LEU A 36 -16.59 -2.24 27.57
C LEU A 36 -15.44 -1.63 28.41
N ASN A 37 -15.32 -0.30 28.43
CA ASN A 37 -14.22 0.45 29.05
C ASN A 37 -12.82 0.21 28.45
N LEU A 38 -12.73 -0.42 27.28
CA LEU A 38 -11.50 -0.58 26.52
C LEU A 38 -11.47 0.40 25.35
N ARG A 39 -10.28 0.96 25.08
CA ARG A 39 -10.00 1.80 23.90
C ARG A 39 -9.50 0.94 22.74
N PRO A 40 -9.69 1.38 21.48
CA PRO A 40 -9.16 0.65 20.34
C PRO A 40 -7.65 0.50 20.40
N GLU A 41 -7.11 -0.61 19.90
CA GLU A 41 -5.67 -0.86 19.86
C GLU A 41 -4.92 0.17 19.00
N LEU A 42 -5.60 0.72 18.00
CA LEU A 42 -5.12 1.78 17.11
C LEU A 42 -5.93 3.05 17.34
N ASP A 43 -5.24 4.15 17.62
CA ASP A 43 -5.84 5.49 17.84
C ASP A 43 -6.39 6.12 16.56
N GLY A 44 -6.38 5.39 15.44
CA GLY A 44 -6.83 5.85 14.14
C GLY A 44 -8.35 5.82 14.09
N LEU A 45 -8.97 6.98 14.18
CA LEU A 45 -10.43 7.11 14.29
C LEU A 45 -11.18 6.98 12.96
N LEU A 46 -10.54 7.35 11.84
CA LEU A 46 -11.20 7.43 10.53
C LEU A 46 -11.86 6.11 10.09
N PRO A 47 -11.22 4.93 10.24
CA PRO A 47 -11.86 3.66 9.88
C PRO A 47 -13.12 3.39 10.71
N TYR A 48 -13.13 3.74 11.99
CA TYR A 48 -14.30 3.58 12.86
C TYR A 48 -15.41 4.57 12.49
N TRP A 49 -15.07 5.82 12.15
CA TRP A 49 -16.03 6.82 11.68
C TRP A 49 -16.74 6.38 10.40
N ILE A 50 -15.97 5.91 9.42
CA ILE A 50 -16.51 5.45 8.14
C ILE A 50 -17.45 4.25 8.36
N GLY A 51 -17.04 3.28 9.17
CA GLY A 51 -17.91 2.14 9.52
C GLY A 51 -19.18 2.57 10.24
N ALA A 52 -19.06 3.46 11.24
CA ALA A 52 -20.20 3.98 12.00
C ALA A 52 -21.18 4.77 11.11
N TRP A 53 -20.70 5.60 10.19
CA TRP A 53 -21.55 6.31 9.24
C TRP A 53 -22.34 5.37 8.34
N PHE A 54 -21.71 4.31 7.82
CA PHE A 54 -22.42 3.31 7.01
C PHE A 54 -23.48 2.57 7.82
N VAL A 55 -23.24 2.30 9.11
CA VAL A 55 -24.24 1.70 10.00
C VAL A 55 -25.39 2.68 10.26
N GLN A 56 -25.11 3.96 10.51
CA GLN A 56 -26.13 4.97 10.81
C GLN A 56 -27.00 5.33 9.61
N TRP A 57 -26.40 5.46 8.43
CA TRP A 57 -27.07 5.95 7.21
C TRP A 57 -27.52 4.80 6.31
N GLY A 58 -27.14 3.57 6.64
CA GLY A 58 -27.50 2.38 5.91
C GLY A 58 -29.00 2.06 6.04
N PRO A 59 -29.57 1.37 5.04
CA PRO A 59 -30.97 0.93 5.11
C PRO A 59 -31.20 -0.02 6.30
N ALA A 60 -32.27 0.22 7.07
CA ALA A 60 -32.58 -0.56 8.28
C ALA A 60 -32.83 -2.06 8.04
N TRP A 61 -33.14 -2.46 6.80
CA TRP A 61 -33.34 -3.87 6.41
C TRP A 61 -32.04 -4.62 6.12
N ILE A 62 -30.90 -3.93 6.09
CA ILE A 62 -29.56 -4.52 5.93
C ILE A 62 -28.93 -4.66 7.33
N SER A 63 -28.28 -5.79 7.59
CA SER A 63 -27.63 -6.00 8.89
C SER A 63 -26.53 -4.96 9.14
N PRO A 64 -26.39 -4.43 10.38
CA PRO A 64 -25.31 -3.49 10.73
C PRO A 64 -23.91 -4.03 10.42
N VAL A 65 -23.70 -5.34 10.57
CA VAL A 65 -22.44 -6.01 10.22
C VAL A 65 -22.11 -5.86 8.73
N LEU A 66 -23.09 -6.08 7.86
CA LEU A 66 -22.88 -5.92 6.42
C LEU A 66 -22.65 -4.45 6.05
N LEU A 67 -23.40 -3.52 6.66
CA LEU A 67 -23.21 -2.09 6.46
C LEU A 67 -21.80 -1.64 6.83
N ALA A 68 -21.31 -2.05 8.01
CA ALA A 68 -19.95 -1.76 8.45
C ALA A 68 -18.87 -2.35 7.54
N ARG A 69 -19.15 -3.45 6.82
CA ARG A 69 -18.22 -4.12 5.88
C ARG A 69 -18.13 -3.46 4.51
N LEU A 70 -19.21 -2.86 4.03
CA LEU A 70 -19.26 -2.22 2.71
C LEU A 70 -18.11 -1.23 2.46
N PRO A 71 -17.80 -0.27 3.35
CA PRO A 71 -16.71 0.67 3.09
C PRO A 71 -15.34 -0.02 3.00
N PHE A 72 -15.12 -1.09 3.76
CA PHE A 72 -13.89 -1.86 3.73
C PHE A 72 -13.77 -2.71 2.45
N ALA A 73 -14.89 -3.22 1.93
CA ALA A 73 -14.94 -3.84 0.61
C ALA A 73 -14.55 -2.85 -0.49
N LEU A 74 -15.07 -1.62 -0.42
CA LEU A 74 -14.72 -0.54 -1.34
C LEU A 74 -13.25 -0.13 -1.21
N MET A 75 -12.70 -0.08 0.01
CA MET A 75 -11.28 0.19 0.25
C MET A 75 -10.38 -0.91 -0.32
N LEU A 76 -10.79 -2.18 -0.24
CA LEU A 76 -10.06 -3.27 -0.90
C LEU A 76 -10.08 -3.11 -2.42
N ALA A 77 -11.24 -2.83 -3.02
CA ALA A 77 -11.34 -2.56 -4.45
C ALA A 77 -10.50 -1.34 -4.87
N ALA A 78 -10.51 -0.28 -4.07
CA ALA A 78 -9.68 0.91 -4.27
C ALA A 78 -8.18 0.60 -4.14
N THR A 79 -7.78 -0.29 -3.23
CA THR A 79 -6.39 -0.77 -3.11
C THR A 79 -5.93 -1.44 -4.40
N LEU A 80 -6.75 -2.35 -4.93
CA LEU A 80 -6.47 -3.07 -6.17
C LEU A 80 -6.35 -2.10 -7.36
N ALA A 81 -7.34 -1.21 -7.50
CA ALA A 81 -7.36 -0.21 -8.56
C ALA A 81 -6.18 0.77 -8.47
N ALA A 82 -5.92 1.33 -7.28
CA ALA A 82 -4.82 2.26 -7.07
C ALA A 82 -3.47 1.60 -7.35
N THR A 83 -3.27 0.35 -6.93
CA THR A 83 -2.05 -0.40 -7.25
C THR A 83 -1.88 -0.60 -8.75
N TRP A 84 -2.93 -1.03 -9.44
CA TRP A 84 -2.91 -1.21 -10.90
C TRP A 84 -2.56 0.11 -11.62
N TYR A 85 -3.22 1.21 -11.26
CA TYR A 85 -2.94 2.51 -11.85
C TYR A 85 -1.56 3.04 -11.49
N ALA A 86 -1.04 2.76 -10.29
CA ALA A 86 0.33 3.11 -9.92
C ALA A 86 1.33 2.43 -10.85
N VAL A 87 1.20 1.11 -11.01
CA VAL A 87 2.06 0.30 -11.87
C VAL A 87 1.95 0.73 -13.33
N TYR A 88 0.73 0.95 -13.83
CA TYR A 88 0.50 1.46 -15.18
C TYR A 88 1.26 2.76 -15.43
N ASN A 89 1.22 3.73 -14.51
CA ASN A 89 1.94 4.99 -14.66
C ASN A 89 3.46 4.81 -14.57
N LEU A 90 3.96 3.93 -13.69
CA LEU A 90 5.39 3.62 -13.61
C LEU A 90 5.90 2.92 -14.87
N ALA A 91 5.14 1.96 -15.41
CA ALA A 91 5.48 1.24 -16.63
C ALA A 91 5.37 2.13 -17.88
N SER A 92 4.49 3.14 -17.86
CA SER A 92 4.38 4.16 -18.91
C SER A 92 5.58 5.10 -19.00
N HIS A 93 6.48 5.08 -18.01
CA HIS A 93 7.67 5.93 -18.02
C HIS A 93 8.63 5.48 -19.13
N PRO A 94 9.18 6.40 -19.96
CA PRO A 94 10.11 6.05 -21.03
C PRO A 94 11.27 5.09 -20.66
N ARG A 95 11.76 5.14 -19.41
CA ARG A 95 12.84 4.25 -18.94
C ARG A 95 12.40 2.82 -18.62
N ALA A 96 11.10 2.58 -18.50
CA ALA A 96 10.52 1.29 -18.17
C ALA A 96 10.00 0.55 -19.42
N GLN A 97 9.98 1.22 -20.57
CA GLN A 97 9.46 0.70 -21.84
C GLN A 97 10.46 -0.28 -22.49
N PRO A 98 9.97 -1.26 -23.27
CA PRO A 98 10.84 -2.17 -24.02
C PRO A 98 11.72 -1.41 -25.02
N VAL A 99 12.87 -1.99 -25.36
CA VAL A 99 13.81 -1.41 -26.32
C VAL A 99 13.22 -1.45 -27.71
N ALA A 100 13.36 -0.34 -28.44
CA ALA A 100 12.84 -0.25 -29.78
C ALA A 100 13.58 -1.16 -30.77
N PHE A 101 12.85 -1.99 -31.52
CA PHE A 101 13.41 -2.87 -32.54
C PHE A 101 13.48 -2.11 -33.86
N ALA A 102 14.62 -2.20 -34.55
CA ALA A 102 14.87 -1.48 -35.82
C ALA A 102 13.86 -1.80 -36.93
N PHE A 103 13.13 -2.91 -36.82
CA PHE A 103 12.19 -3.41 -37.83
C PHE A 103 10.72 -3.46 -37.34
N GLY A 104 10.42 -2.85 -36.18
CA GLY A 104 9.10 -2.94 -35.55
C GLY A 104 8.85 -4.29 -34.85
N GLY A 105 7.64 -4.50 -34.35
CA GLY A 105 7.26 -5.69 -33.56
C GLY A 105 7.34 -5.52 -32.04
N GLU A 106 7.56 -4.30 -31.58
CA GLU A 106 7.51 -3.93 -30.16
C GLU A 106 6.08 -3.90 -29.64
N ALA A 107 5.89 -4.20 -28.35
CA ALA A 107 4.60 -3.96 -27.71
C ALA A 107 4.30 -2.45 -27.67
N HIS A 108 3.08 -2.06 -28.04
CA HIS A 108 2.66 -0.67 -27.93
C HIS A 108 2.79 -0.21 -26.45
N PRO A 109 3.31 1.00 -26.17
CA PRO A 109 3.63 1.42 -24.81
C PRO A 109 2.48 1.31 -23.80
N THR A 110 1.24 1.56 -24.26
CA THR A 110 0.04 1.43 -23.43
C THR A 110 -0.31 -0.01 -23.11
N ASP A 111 -0.11 -0.91 -24.06
CA ASP A 111 -0.47 -2.32 -23.90
C ASP A 111 0.56 -3.03 -23.04
N TYR A 112 1.84 -2.67 -23.20
CA TYR A 112 2.88 -3.04 -22.24
C TYR A 112 2.53 -2.57 -20.82
N ALA A 113 2.21 -1.28 -20.64
CA ALA A 113 1.88 -0.75 -19.31
C ALA A 113 0.66 -1.42 -18.67
N ARG A 114 -0.36 -1.76 -19.47
CA ARG A 114 -1.52 -2.56 -19.02
C ARG A 114 -1.10 -3.96 -18.59
N ALA A 115 -0.31 -4.65 -19.40
CA ALA A 115 0.16 -6.00 -19.07
C ALA A 115 0.99 -6.05 -17.78
N ILE A 116 1.85 -5.05 -17.54
CA ILE A 116 2.58 -4.95 -16.25
C ILE A 116 1.62 -4.63 -15.10
N GLY A 117 0.63 -3.76 -15.31
CA GLY A 117 -0.42 -3.47 -14.34
C GLY A 117 -1.22 -4.73 -13.95
N ASP A 118 -1.63 -5.51 -14.94
CA ASP A 118 -2.36 -6.77 -14.75
C ASP A 118 -1.48 -7.78 -14.00
N GLY A 119 -0.20 -7.91 -14.37
CA GLY A 119 0.77 -8.75 -13.66
C GLY A 119 0.94 -8.35 -12.20
N ALA A 120 0.96 -7.05 -11.89
CA ALA A 120 1.02 -6.55 -10.51
C ALA A 120 -0.27 -6.87 -9.74
N LEU A 121 -1.43 -6.73 -10.38
CA LEU A 121 -2.70 -7.06 -9.75
C LEU A 121 -2.79 -8.56 -9.43
N LEU A 122 -2.38 -9.42 -10.36
CA LEU A 122 -2.30 -10.87 -10.17
C LEU A 122 -1.33 -11.25 -9.04
N ALA A 123 -0.15 -10.62 -9.00
CA ALA A 123 0.80 -10.83 -7.91
C ALA A 123 0.23 -10.38 -6.56
N LEU A 124 -0.49 -9.24 -6.53
CA LEU A 124 -1.09 -8.70 -5.31
C LEU A 124 -2.19 -9.62 -4.76
N ILE A 125 -3.12 -10.07 -5.60
CA ILE A 125 -4.20 -10.98 -5.15
C ILE A 125 -3.69 -12.37 -4.77
N ALA A 126 -2.56 -12.81 -5.33
CA ALA A 126 -1.92 -14.07 -5.00
C ALA A 126 -1.20 -14.03 -3.64
N CYS A 127 -0.90 -12.85 -3.09
CA CYS A 127 -0.22 -12.73 -1.80
C CYS A 127 -1.08 -13.29 -0.65
N LEU A 128 -0.57 -14.32 0.04
CA LEU A 128 -1.28 -14.97 1.16
C LEU A 128 -1.66 -13.97 2.27
N GLY A 129 -0.80 -12.98 2.54
CA GLY A 129 -1.08 -11.93 3.50
C GLY A 129 -2.33 -11.10 3.17
N LEU A 130 -2.54 -10.80 1.88
CA LEU A 130 -3.75 -10.12 1.43
C LEU A 130 -4.96 -11.05 1.54
N ALA A 131 -4.85 -12.30 1.09
CA ALA A 131 -5.95 -13.27 1.15
C ALA A 131 -6.45 -13.49 2.60
N GLN A 132 -5.55 -13.44 3.58
CA GLN A 132 -5.92 -13.61 4.99
C GLN A 132 -6.60 -12.37 5.57
N LEU A 133 -6.07 -11.17 5.32
CA LEU A 133 -6.46 -9.95 6.04
C LEU A 133 -7.43 -9.04 5.28
N SER A 134 -7.56 -9.21 3.97
CA SER A 134 -8.42 -8.37 3.10
C SER A 134 -9.91 -8.47 3.42
N HIS A 135 -10.33 -9.50 4.15
CA HIS A 135 -11.73 -9.72 4.53
C HIS A 135 -12.06 -9.25 5.95
N GLU A 136 -11.11 -8.67 6.68
CA GLU A 136 -11.32 -8.17 8.04
C GLU A 136 -11.62 -6.66 8.03
N VAL A 137 -12.61 -6.23 8.82
CA VAL A 137 -13.00 -4.83 8.99
C VAL A 137 -12.08 -4.18 10.01
N THR A 138 -10.85 -3.87 9.61
CA THR A 138 -9.83 -3.35 10.52
C THR A 138 -9.21 -2.05 10.02
N ALA A 139 -8.69 -1.24 10.94
CA ALA A 139 -7.95 -0.03 10.58
C ALA A 139 -6.71 -0.31 9.70
N TYR A 140 -6.14 -1.52 9.75
CA TYR A 140 -5.05 -1.93 8.87
C TYR A 140 -5.44 -2.05 7.39
N LEU A 141 -6.67 -2.47 7.09
CA LEU A 141 -7.17 -2.48 5.71
C LEU A 141 -7.36 -1.05 5.18
N ALA A 142 -7.79 -0.13 6.04
CA ALA A 142 -7.82 1.29 5.69
C ALA A 142 -6.41 1.85 5.44
N GLN A 143 -5.43 1.54 6.31
CA GLN A 143 -4.02 1.90 6.09
C GLN A 143 -3.49 1.33 4.77
N LEU A 144 -3.85 0.10 4.39
CA LEU A 144 -3.47 -0.51 3.12
C LEU A 144 -4.02 0.30 1.93
N CYS A 145 -5.31 0.62 1.97
CA CYS A 145 -5.96 1.45 0.95
C CYS A 145 -5.31 2.83 0.83
N PHE A 146 -5.07 3.51 1.94
CA PHE A 146 -4.43 4.82 1.94
C PHE A 146 -2.96 4.78 1.51
N THR A 147 -2.24 3.70 1.82
CA THR A 147 -0.89 3.43 1.28
C THR A 147 -0.92 3.29 -0.24
N ALA A 148 -1.87 2.50 -0.78
CA ALA A 148 -2.01 2.32 -2.22
C ALA A 148 -2.41 3.61 -2.95
N LEU A 149 -3.29 4.43 -2.35
CA LEU A 149 -3.63 5.77 -2.88
C LEU A 149 -2.44 6.73 -2.88
N ALA A 150 -1.65 6.75 -1.80
CA ALA A 150 -0.43 7.54 -1.73
C ALA A 150 0.59 7.08 -2.78
N PHE A 151 0.77 5.76 -2.93
CA PHE A 151 1.66 5.16 -3.91
C PHE A 151 1.24 5.50 -5.35
N TYR A 152 -0.05 5.38 -5.68
CA TYR A 152 -0.60 5.84 -6.97
C TYR A 152 -0.35 7.32 -7.21
N GLY A 153 -0.64 8.16 -6.21
CA GLY A 153 -0.42 9.60 -6.29
C GLY A 153 1.04 9.91 -6.64
N MET A 154 1.98 9.31 -5.92
CA MET A 154 3.42 9.49 -6.16
C MET A 154 3.91 8.92 -7.50
N ALA A 155 3.31 7.83 -7.98
CA ALA A 155 3.63 7.24 -9.29
C ALA A 155 3.16 8.12 -10.46
N ALA A 156 1.99 8.76 -10.34
CA ALA A 156 1.33 9.44 -11.46
C ALA A 156 1.55 10.97 -11.50
N ILE A 157 2.00 11.59 -10.40
CA ILE A 157 2.07 13.06 -10.26
C ILE A 157 2.99 13.77 -11.28
N GLY A 158 3.97 13.04 -11.82
CA GLY A 158 4.84 13.53 -12.89
C GLY A 158 4.10 13.77 -14.21
N HIS A 159 3.04 13.01 -14.48
CA HIS A 159 2.27 13.05 -15.72
C HIS A 159 1.00 13.90 -15.60
N ARG A 160 0.27 13.77 -14.49
CA ARG A 160 -0.98 14.50 -14.23
C ARG A 160 -0.92 15.10 -12.82
N LEU A 161 -1.39 16.33 -12.65
CA LEU A 161 -1.28 16.99 -11.35
C LEU A 161 -2.49 16.70 -10.44
N TRP A 162 -3.69 17.05 -10.88
CA TRP A 162 -4.86 17.11 -9.99
C TRP A 162 -5.29 15.76 -9.42
N ALA A 163 -5.62 14.78 -10.27
CA ALA A 163 -6.09 13.48 -9.79
C ALA A 163 -5.05 12.75 -8.90
N PRO A 164 -3.75 12.68 -9.26
CA PRO A 164 -2.74 12.08 -8.38
C PRO A 164 -2.49 12.88 -7.10
N ALA A 165 -2.54 14.22 -7.14
CA ALA A 165 -2.40 15.05 -5.94
C ALA A 165 -3.57 14.85 -4.97
N SER A 166 -4.81 14.74 -5.46
CA SER A 166 -5.97 14.43 -4.64
C SER A 166 -5.86 13.04 -4.01
N ALA A 167 -5.48 12.03 -4.79
CA ALA A 167 -5.26 10.68 -4.26
C ALA A 167 -4.13 10.65 -3.23
N LEU A 168 -3.04 11.39 -3.46
CA LEU A 168 -1.94 11.52 -2.53
C LEU A 168 -2.37 12.23 -1.23
N ALA A 169 -3.14 13.31 -1.32
CA ALA A 169 -3.66 14.03 -0.17
C ALA A 169 -4.57 13.12 0.67
N CYS A 170 -5.51 12.42 0.02
CA CYS A 170 -6.37 11.43 0.67
C CYS A 170 -5.57 10.27 1.29
N GLY A 171 -4.53 9.78 0.60
CA GLY A 171 -3.66 8.72 1.09
C GLY A 171 -2.84 9.14 2.32
N LEU A 172 -2.19 10.30 2.29
CA LEU A 172 -1.38 10.77 3.42
C LEU A 172 -2.24 11.15 4.62
N ALA A 173 -3.33 11.91 4.41
CA ALA A 173 -4.25 12.27 5.50
C ALA A 173 -4.95 11.02 6.07
N GLY A 174 -5.37 10.09 5.20
CA GLY A 174 -5.99 8.84 5.62
C GLY A 174 -5.06 7.95 6.43
N LEU A 175 -3.76 7.88 6.08
CA LEU A 175 -2.75 7.19 6.89
C LEU A 175 -2.61 7.82 8.28
N VAL A 176 -2.50 9.16 8.36
CA VAL A 176 -2.43 9.89 9.63
C VAL A 176 -3.65 9.58 10.50
N LEU A 177 -4.85 9.72 9.95
CA LEU A 177 -6.12 9.49 10.66
C LEU A 177 -6.43 8.01 10.91
N SER A 178 -5.65 7.09 10.33
CA SER A 178 -5.71 5.65 10.58
C SER A 178 -4.56 5.16 11.47
N ALA A 179 -3.93 6.03 12.26
CA ALA A 179 -2.81 5.73 13.15
C ALA A 179 -1.50 5.25 12.48
N ALA A 180 -1.18 5.81 11.31
CA ALA A 180 0.09 5.59 10.62
C ALA A 180 0.83 6.90 10.20
N PRO A 181 0.93 7.93 11.05
CA PRO A 181 1.54 9.21 10.67
C PRO A 181 3.03 9.08 10.32
N SER A 182 3.79 8.24 11.03
CA SER A 182 5.21 8.01 10.73
C SER A 182 5.41 7.42 9.33
N LEU A 183 4.55 6.48 8.92
CA LEU A 183 4.61 5.90 7.58
C LEU A 183 4.21 6.92 6.51
N ALA A 184 3.17 7.72 6.74
CA ALA A 184 2.77 8.80 5.83
C ALA A 184 3.95 9.73 5.53
N ILE A 185 4.69 10.12 6.57
CA ILE A 185 5.82 11.05 6.44
C ILE A 185 7.03 10.39 5.81
N LEU A 186 7.38 9.15 6.19
CA LEU A 186 8.48 8.43 5.57
C LEU A 186 8.22 8.16 4.07
N PHE A 187 7.00 7.78 3.70
CA PHE A 187 6.62 7.65 2.30
C PHE A 187 6.71 8.98 1.56
N GLY A 188 6.10 10.04 2.12
CA GLY A 188 6.07 11.37 1.52
C GLY A 188 7.46 12.00 1.35
N ALA A 189 8.27 12.03 2.42
CA ALA A 189 9.61 12.60 2.41
C ALA A 189 10.55 11.85 1.47
N GLY A 190 10.54 10.51 1.52
CA GLY A 190 11.35 9.71 0.62
C GLY A 190 10.92 9.86 -0.83
N ALA A 191 9.62 9.86 -1.13
CA ALA A 191 9.14 10.07 -2.50
C ALA A 191 9.46 11.47 -3.03
N ALA A 192 9.36 12.52 -2.20
CA ALA A 192 9.77 13.87 -2.59
C ALA A 192 11.26 13.91 -2.96
N LEU A 193 12.12 13.27 -2.16
CA LEU A 193 13.55 13.13 -2.46
C LEU A 193 13.78 12.33 -3.75
N LEU A 194 13.09 11.21 -3.94
CA LEU A 194 13.24 10.39 -5.15
C LEU A 194 12.80 11.12 -6.42
N HIS A 195 11.70 11.88 -6.36
CA HIS A 195 11.28 12.73 -7.49
C HIS A 195 12.29 13.82 -7.80
N PHE A 196 12.94 14.39 -6.78
CA PHE A 196 14.04 15.34 -6.97
C PHE A 196 15.27 14.70 -7.61
N LEU A 197 15.66 13.51 -7.17
CA LEU A 197 16.81 12.74 -7.69
C LEU A 197 16.54 12.12 -9.08
N ALA A 198 15.27 11.99 -9.47
CA ALA A 198 14.85 11.49 -10.78
C ALA A 198 14.80 12.60 -11.86
N ALA A 199 15.30 13.80 -11.57
CA ALA A 199 15.29 14.91 -12.51
C ALA A 199 16.07 14.58 -13.79
N GLU A 200 15.34 14.45 -14.90
CA GLU A 200 15.93 14.27 -16.22
C GLU A 200 16.76 15.50 -16.64
N PRO A 201 17.88 15.30 -17.37
CA PRO A 201 18.68 16.39 -17.91
C PRO A 201 17.83 17.34 -18.77
N GLY A 202 17.98 18.64 -18.53
CA GLY A 202 17.28 19.70 -19.25
C GLY A 202 16.22 20.45 -18.42
N PRO A 203 15.84 21.66 -18.86
CA PRO A 203 15.00 22.57 -18.07
C PRO A 203 13.58 22.02 -17.83
N ALA A 204 12.98 21.36 -18.83
CA ALA A 204 11.63 20.80 -18.72
C ALA A 204 11.57 19.61 -17.74
N GLY A 205 12.56 18.71 -17.81
CA GLY A 205 12.68 17.56 -16.90
C GLY A 205 12.87 18.01 -15.45
N ARG A 206 13.80 18.94 -15.21
CA ARG A 206 14.05 19.52 -13.90
C ARG A 206 12.84 20.27 -13.33
N ARG A 207 12.12 21.05 -14.13
CA ARG A 207 10.89 21.74 -13.69
C ARG A 207 9.81 20.77 -13.28
N ARG A 208 9.64 19.67 -14.02
CA ARG A 208 8.67 18.60 -13.70
C ARG A 208 9.03 17.91 -12.39
N ALA A 209 10.29 17.52 -12.22
CA ALA A 209 10.80 16.89 -11.00
C ALA A 209 10.61 17.81 -9.78
N LEU A 210 11.00 19.08 -9.88
CA LEU A 210 10.83 20.07 -8.80
C LEU A 210 9.36 20.29 -8.45
N ARG A 211 8.47 20.38 -9.45
CA ARG A 211 7.03 20.51 -9.20
C ARG A 211 6.48 19.29 -8.47
N SER A 212 6.79 18.09 -8.96
CA SER A 212 6.33 16.84 -8.34
C SER A 212 6.86 16.72 -6.91
N ALA A 213 8.16 16.90 -6.71
CA ALA A 213 8.80 16.88 -5.39
C ALA A 213 8.22 17.94 -4.45
N GLY A 214 7.99 19.17 -4.93
CA GLY A 214 7.41 20.25 -4.16
C GLY A 214 5.97 19.98 -3.72
N VAL A 215 5.14 19.42 -4.60
CA VAL A 215 3.75 19.05 -4.26
C VAL A 215 3.73 17.90 -3.26
N ILE A 216 4.55 16.87 -3.45
CA ILE A 216 4.66 15.76 -2.48
C ILE A 216 5.14 16.30 -1.13
N ALA A 217 6.18 17.12 -1.10
CA ALA A 217 6.72 17.72 0.12
C ALA A 217 5.66 18.57 0.84
N LEU A 218 4.93 19.41 0.11
CA LEU A 218 3.84 20.22 0.67
C LEU A 218 2.77 19.33 1.32
N LEU A 219 2.26 18.33 0.61
CA LEU A 219 1.25 17.42 1.15
C LEU A 219 1.78 16.61 2.34
N THR A 220 3.07 16.28 2.35
CA THR A 220 3.73 15.60 3.47
C THR A 220 3.80 16.51 4.70
N VAL A 221 4.15 17.80 4.53
CA VAL A 221 4.15 18.79 5.61
C VAL A 221 2.74 19.01 6.15
N LEU A 222 1.73 19.08 5.29
CA LEU A 222 0.33 19.18 5.71
C LEU A 222 -0.12 17.94 6.51
N ALA A 223 0.30 16.74 6.10
CA ALA A 223 0.03 15.51 6.85
C ALA A 223 0.73 15.51 8.22
N ALA A 224 1.98 15.99 8.28
CA ALA A 224 2.71 16.14 9.55
C ALA A 224 2.04 17.18 10.47
N ALA A 225 1.59 18.32 9.91
CA ALA A 225 0.86 19.34 10.65
C ALA A 225 -0.48 18.80 11.20
N LEU A 226 -1.21 18.02 10.40
CA LEU A 226 -2.43 17.33 10.82
C LEU A 226 -2.13 16.39 11.99
N ALA A 227 -1.11 15.53 11.86
CA ALA A 227 -0.69 14.62 12.92
C ALA A 227 -0.33 15.36 14.21
N SER A 228 0.42 16.46 14.13
CA SER A 228 0.76 17.29 15.29
C SER A 228 -0.45 17.99 15.91
N SER A 229 -1.36 18.51 15.10
CA SER A 229 -2.54 19.24 15.59
C SER A 229 -3.52 18.34 16.35
N LEU A 230 -3.53 17.05 16.03
CA LEU A 230 -4.39 16.05 16.64
C LEU A 230 -3.64 15.16 17.66
N ASP A 231 -2.39 15.49 17.96
CA ASP A 231 -1.50 14.71 18.85
C ASP A 231 -1.44 13.21 18.52
N LEU A 232 -1.41 12.88 17.22
CA LEU A 232 -1.47 11.49 16.72
C LEU A 232 -0.08 10.82 16.68
N TRP A 233 0.95 11.48 17.21
CA TRP A 233 2.32 10.99 17.20
C TRP A 233 2.53 9.85 18.21
N GLN A 234 2.13 8.67 17.79
CA GLN A 234 2.25 7.45 18.59
C GLN A 234 3.55 6.71 18.22
N TRP A 235 4.55 6.78 19.09
CA TRP A 235 5.81 6.05 18.92
C TRP A 235 5.64 4.58 19.30
N ARG A 236 5.26 3.73 18.33
CA ARG A 236 5.07 2.28 18.51
C ARG A 236 6.33 1.46 18.24
N VAL A 237 7.51 2.05 18.48
CA VAL A 237 8.80 1.36 18.33
C VAL A 237 9.02 0.48 19.55
N LEU A 238 9.28 -0.80 19.34
CA LEU A 238 9.67 -1.70 20.42
C LEU A 238 10.95 -1.15 21.08
N LEU A 239 10.86 -0.74 22.34
CA LEU A 239 12.04 -0.34 23.12
C LEU A 239 13.02 -1.52 23.18
N SER A 240 14.33 -1.24 23.11
CA SER A 240 15.40 -2.26 23.06
C SER A 240 15.34 -3.33 24.17
N GLN A 241 14.61 -3.08 25.25
CA GLN A 241 14.39 -4.03 26.35
C GLN A 241 13.47 -5.22 25.96
N ASP A 242 12.57 -5.04 24.98
CA ASP A 242 11.73 -6.11 24.39
C ASP A 242 12.32 -6.66 23.06
N ALA A 243 13.37 -6.02 22.53
CA ALA A 243 14.00 -6.42 21.27
C ALA A 243 14.88 -7.68 21.40
N GLY A 244 15.34 -8.00 22.62
CA GLY A 244 16.22 -9.15 22.90
C GLY A 244 15.58 -10.52 22.67
N SER A 245 14.24 -10.60 22.61
CA SER A 245 13.49 -11.85 22.37
C SER A 245 12.73 -11.86 21.04
N LYS A 246 13.07 -10.97 20.10
CA LYS A 246 12.40 -10.95 18.80
C LYS A 246 12.74 -12.22 18.03
N ASP A 247 11.75 -13.11 17.88
CA ASP A 247 11.94 -14.39 17.19
C ASP A 247 12.15 -14.13 15.69
N TRP A 248 13.42 -14.03 15.29
CA TRP A 248 13.83 -13.82 13.90
C TRP A 248 13.37 -14.95 12.97
N ARG A 249 13.18 -16.17 13.49
CA ARG A 249 12.66 -17.29 12.70
C ARG A 249 11.18 -17.07 12.40
N SER A 250 10.41 -16.55 13.36
CA SER A 250 9.01 -16.17 13.13
C SER A 250 8.88 -15.04 12.11
N LEU A 251 9.74 -14.01 12.18
CA LEU A 251 9.75 -12.91 11.21
C LEU A 251 10.13 -13.38 9.80
N ALA A 252 11.16 -14.22 9.68
CA ALA A 252 11.55 -14.79 8.40
C ALA A 252 10.43 -15.65 7.80
N ARG A 253 9.77 -16.47 8.63
CA ARG A 253 8.61 -17.26 8.23
C ARG A 253 7.45 -16.35 7.79
N LEU A 254 7.20 -15.28 8.52
CA LEU A 254 6.19 -14.28 8.17
C LEU A 254 6.51 -13.65 6.81
N LEU A 255 7.71 -13.10 6.60
CA LEU A 255 8.09 -12.52 5.32
C LEU A 255 7.94 -13.52 4.18
N LEU A 256 8.43 -14.74 4.36
CA LEU A 256 8.44 -15.77 3.33
C LEU A 256 7.04 -16.21 2.91
N TRP A 257 6.14 -16.47 3.86
CA TRP A 257 4.79 -16.95 3.56
C TRP A 257 3.82 -15.81 3.25
N PHE A 258 3.88 -14.71 4.00
CA PHE A 258 2.93 -13.61 3.85
C PHE A 258 3.04 -12.93 2.49
N THR A 259 4.26 -12.82 1.96
CA THR A 259 4.53 -12.21 0.65
C THR A 259 4.66 -13.24 -0.47
N TRP A 260 4.45 -14.53 -0.19
CA TRP A 260 4.36 -15.56 -1.23
C TRP A 260 3.14 -15.31 -2.12
N PRO A 261 3.24 -15.41 -3.46
CA PRO A 261 4.40 -15.84 -4.27
C PRO A 261 5.26 -14.68 -4.82
N ALA A 262 5.08 -13.45 -4.34
CA ALA A 262 5.72 -12.27 -4.92
C ALA A 262 7.22 -12.18 -4.61
N TRP A 263 7.68 -12.56 -3.41
CA TRP A 263 9.06 -12.30 -2.99
C TRP A 263 10.16 -12.89 -3.89
N PRO A 264 10.05 -14.09 -4.51
CA PRO A 264 11.09 -14.58 -5.42
C PRO A 264 11.26 -13.66 -6.63
N LEU A 265 10.14 -13.18 -7.19
CA LEU A 265 10.14 -12.23 -8.30
C LEU A 265 10.69 -10.87 -7.86
N VAL A 266 10.38 -10.41 -6.65
CA VAL A 266 10.95 -9.17 -6.09
C VAL A 266 12.48 -9.27 -6.00
N LEU A 267 13.02 -10.34 -5.43
CA LEU A 267 14.47 -10.54 -5.33
C LEU A 267 15.11 -10.61 -6.72
N TRP A 268 14.46 -11.27 -7.67
CA TRP A 268 14.91 -11.32 -9.05
C TRP A 268 14.95 -9.93 -9.70
N THR A 269 13.91 -9.10 -9.52
CA THR A 269 13.87 -7.72 -9.99
C THR A 269 15.02 -6.91 -9.39
N VAL A 270 15.20 -6.95 -8.07
CA VAL A 270 16.28 -6.19 -7.41
C VAL A 270 17.65 -6.64 -7.93
N TRP A 271 17.88 -7.95 -8.07
CA TRP A 271 19.15 -8.47 -8.55
C TRP A 271 19.44 -8.10 -10.00
N ARG A 272 18.45 -8.26 -10.89
CA ARG A 272 18.63 -7.98 -12.32
C ARG A 272 18.77 -6.50 -12.62
N TRP A 273 18.00 -5.68 -11.90
CA TRP A 273 17.98 -4.23 -12.10
C TRP A 273 18.94 -3.48 -11.16
N ARG A 274 19.81 -4.17 -10.41
CA ARG A 274 20.78 -3.57 -9.47
C ARG A 274 21.64 -2.44 -10.07
N ARG A 275 22.02 -2.57 -11.34
CA ARG A 275 22.78 -1.52 -12.04
C ARG A 275 21.93 -0.28 -12.29
N GLN A 276 20.63 -0.46 -12.58
CA GLN A 276 19.70 0.64 -12.82
C GLN A 276 19.25 1.35 -11.55
N LEU A 277 19.27 0.65 -10.41
CA LEU A 277 19.09 1.25 -9.08
C LEU A 277 20.23 2.21 -8.72
N ALA A 278 21.44 1.95 -9.22
CA ALA A 278 22.62 2.78 -8.99
C ALA A 278 22.83 3.89 -10.03
N MET A 279 22.00 3.95 -11.08
CA MET A 279 22.12 4.97 -12.13
C MET A 279 21.54 6.32 -11.69
N VAL A 280 22.15 7.40 -12.17
CA VAL A 280 21.70 8.79 -12.00
C VAL A 280 21.33 9.37 -13.37
N PRO A 281 20.14 9.99 -13.54
CA PRO A 281 19.07 10.13 -12.54
C PRO A 281 18.42 8.79 -12.18
N VAL A 282 17.84 8.70 -10.98
CA VAL A 282 17.22 7.45 -10.51
C VAL A 282 15.97 7.06 -11.31
N SER A 283 15.71 5.77 -11.42
CA SER A 283 14.54 5.23 -12.13
C SER A 283 13.35 5.04 -11.17
N LEU A 284 12.36 5.94 -11.26
CA LEU A 284 11.19 5.91 -10.35
C LEU A 284 10.41 4.59 -10.39
N HIS A 285 10.35 3.91 -11.53
CA HIS A 285 9.64 2.63 -11.68
C HIS A 285 10.19 1.50 -10.82
N LEU A 286 11.43 1.62 -10.31
CA LEU A 286 12.03 0.67 -9.38
C LEU A 286 12.21 1.25 -7.99
N VAL A 287 12.76 2.46 -7.90
CA VAL A 287 13.20 3.02 -6.61
C VAL A 287 12.01 3.45 -5.75
N LEU A 288 10.90 3.91 -6.35
CA LEU A 288 9.70 4.27 -5.58
C LEU A 288 9.01 3.04 -4.94
N PRO A 289 8.70 1.95 -5.68
CA PRO A 289 8.25 0.72 -5.04
C PRO A 289 9.25 0.17 -4.01
N LEU A 290 10.54 0.18 -4.33
CA LEU A 290 11.57 -0.29 -3.40
C LEU A 290 11.58 0.51 -2.09
N TRP A 291 11.41 1.83 -2.15
CA TRP A 291 11.31 2.68 -0.97
C TRP A 291 10.12 2.30 -0.09
N PHE A 292 8.93 2.13 -0.68
CA PHE A 292 7.74 1.70 0.07
C PHE A 292 7.95 0.34 0.74
N ALA A 293 8.54 -0.62 0.02
CA ALA A 293 8.84 -1.94 0.55
C ALA A 293 9.87 -1.88 1.70
N VAL A 294 10.95 -1.11 1.56
CA VAL A 294 11.97 -0.97 2.60
C VAL A 294 11.42 -0.30 3.85
N VAL A 295 10.68 0.80 3.70
CA VAL A 295 10.07 1.52 4.84
C VAL A 295 9.09 0.62 5.60
N THR A 296 8.24 -0.12 4.89
CA THR A 296 7.25 -1.02 5.51
C THR A 296 7.89 -2.24 6.15
N ILE A 297 8.90 -2.84 5.52
CA ILE A 297 9.65 -3.96 6.11
C ILE A 297 10.45 -3.49 7.34
N ALA A 298 11.10 -2.32 7.29
CA ALA A 298 11.78 -1.75 8.44
C ALA A 298 10.81 -1.45 9.59
N ALA A 299 9.63 -0.91 9.27
CA ALA A 299 8.55 -0.72 10.25
C ALA A 299 8.06 -2.05 10.82
N THR A 300 7.91 -3.09 10.00
CA THR A 300 7.55 -4.46 10.44
C THR A 300 8.58 -5.03 11.43
N VAL A 301 9.87 -4.75 11.20
CA VAL A 301 10.98 -5.16 12.08
C VAL A 301 11.05 -4.32 13.36
N THR A 302 10.40 -3.16 13.43
CA THR A 302 10.49 -2.26 14.60
C THR A 302 9.18 -2.11 15.38
N THR A 303 8.05 -2.50 14.80
CA THR A 303 6.71 -2.35 15.38
C THR A 303 6.02 -3.70 15.61
N LYS A 304 4.97 -3.70 16.43
CA LYS A 304 4.00 -4.80 16.56
C LYS A 304 2.58 -4.24 16.35
N PRO A 305 1.65 -5.00 15.76
CA PRO A 305 1.80 -6.34 15.18
C PRO A 305 2.46 -6.32 13.78
N ALA A 306 3.43 -7.22 13.57
CA ALA A 306 4.32 -7.21 12.40
C ALA A 306 3.61 -7.58 11.08
N ASP A 307 2.71 -8.55 11.10
CA ASP A 307 1.91 -8.98 9.94
C ASP A 307 1.06 -7.83 9.37
N ARG A 308 0.52 -6.99 10.25
CA ARG A 308 -0.31 -5.85 9.85
C ARG A 308 0.49 -4.72 9.23
N THR A 309 1.67 -4.43 9.75
CA THR A 309 2.58 -3.46 9.11
C THR A 309 3.09 -3.99 7.77
N LEU A 310 3.36 -5.29 7.66
CA LEU A 310 3.82 -5.93 6.43
C LEU A 310 2.74 -5.93 5.33
N LEU A 311 1.46 -5.92 5.69
CA LEU A 311 0.34 -5.77 4.76
C LEU A 311 0.53 -4.55 3.84
N LEU A 312 1.03 -3.44 4.38
CA LEU A 312 1.23 -2.19 3.67
C LEU A 312 2.34 -2.28 2.60
N ALA A 313 3.22 -3.29 2.70
CA ALA A 313 4.28 -3.52 1.72
C ALA A 313 3.75 -4.14 0.42
N LEU A 314 2.59 -4.82 0.46
CA LEU A 314 2.13 -5.69 -0.62
C LEU A 314 1.95 -4.97 -1.97
N PRO A 315 1.35 -3.76 -2.06
CA PRO A 315 1.25 -3.04 -3.34
C PRO A 315 2.62 -2.79 -4.00
N ALA A 316 3.61 -2.44 -3.19
CA ALA A 316 4.96 -2.15 -3.64
C ALA A 316 5.72 -3.43 -4.05
N LEU A 317 5.59 -4.50 -3.27
CA LEU A 317 6.16 -5.81 -3.59
C LEU A 317 5.55 -6.40 -4.86
N ALA A 318 4.23 -6.30 -5.03
CA ALA A 318 3.53 -6.72 -6.24
C ALA A 318 3.99 -5.95 -7.48
N THR A 319 4.24 -4.64 -7.33
CA THR A 319 4.82 -3.81 -8.40
C THR A 319 6.22 -4.30 -8.80
N LEU A 320 7.10 -4.53 -7.82
CA LEU A 320 8.44 -5.07 -8.08
C LEU A 320 8.40 -6.46 -8.72
N ALA A 321 7.47 -7.32 -8.30
CA ALA A 321 7.25 -8.63 -8.88
C ALA A 321 6.80 -8.54 -10.35
N ALA A 322 5.91 -7.60 -10.69
CA ALA A 322 5.46 -7.40 -12.06
C ALA A 322 6.59 -6.94 -13.00
N PHE A 323 7.49 -6.06 -12.53
CA PHE A 323 8.68 -5.67 -13.30
C PHE A 323 9.72 -6.81 -13.47
N ALA A 324 9.53 -7.95 -12.81
CA ALA A 324 10.30 -9.16 -13.11
C ALA A 324 9.85 -9.80 -14.43
N LEU A 325 8.57 -9.71 -14.79
CA LEU A 325 7.96 -10.49 -15.88
C LEU A 325 8.65 -10.30 -17.24
N PRO A 326 8.93 -9.07 -17.72
CA PRO A 326 9.58 -8.87 -19.02
C PRO A 326 11.01 -9.42 -19.07
N THR A 327 11.57 -9.71 -17.90
CA THR A 327 12.94 -10.14 -17.77
C THR A 327 13.08 -11.66 -17.83
N LEU A 328 12.03 -12.40 -17.49
CA LEU A 328 12.11 -13.85 -17.46
C LEU A 328 12.36 -14.42 -18.86
N ARG A 329 13.34 -15.34 -18.98
CA ARG A 329 13.51 -16.12 -20.21
C ARG A 329 12.31 -17.07 -20.36
N ARG A 330 11.94 -17.43 -21.59
CA ARG A 330 10.84 -18.37 -21.90
C ARG A 330 10.83 -19.64 -21.02
N SER A 331 11.99 -20.12 -20.59
CA SER A 331 12.12 -21.29 -19.71
C SER A 331 11.61 -21.09 -18.28
N MET A 332 11.62 -19.86 -17.74
CA MET A 332 11.10 -19.56 -16.40
C MET A 332 9.59 -19.37 -16.41
N ALA A 333 9.01 -18.91 -17.52
CA ALA A 333 7.56 -18.87 -17.71
C ALA A 333 6.97 -20.29 -17.62
N ALA A 334 7.63 -21.28 -18.22
CA ALA A 334 7.25 -22.68 -18.10
C ALA A 334 7.32 -23.22 -16.66
N LEU A 335 8.20 -22.69 -15.81
CA LEU A 335 8.28 -23.06 -14.40
C LEU A 335 7.17 -22.42 -13.57
N ILE A 336 6.73 -21.21 -13.93
CA ILE A 336 5.55 -20.56 -13.35
C ILE A 336 4.26 -21.30 -13.80
N ASP A 337 4.17 -21.69 -15.07
CA ASP A 337 3.08 -22.53 -15.57
C ASP A 337 3.05 -23.89 -14.86
N TRP A 338 4.21 -24.49 -14.62
CA TRP A 338 4.29 -25.74 -13.88
C TRP A 338 3.96 -25.58 -12.39
N PHE A 339 4.38 -24.47 -11.78
CA PHE A 339 4.04 -24.14 -10.40
C PHE A 339 2.54 -23.90 -10.22
N THR A 340 1.89 -23.20 -11.17
CA THR A 340 0.45 -23.00 -11.13
C THR A 340 -0.31 -24.32 -11.29
N LEU A 341 0.15 -25.24 -12.14
CA LEU A 341 -0.41 -26.60 -12.27
C LEU A 341 -0.26 -27.49 -11.02
N LEU A 342 0.68 -27.17 -10.11
CA LEU A 342 0.87 -27.93 -8.88
C LEU A 342 -0.01 -27.47 -7.71
N PHE A 343 -0.35 -26.17 -7.69
CA PHE A 343 -1.06 -25.55 -6.56
C PHE A 343 -2.54 -25.29 -6.84
N PHE A 344 -2.97 -25.39 -8.10
CA PHE A 344 -4.36 -25.24 -8.55
C PHE A 344 -4.77 -26.47 -9.37
#